data_AF-A0A534QGF1-F1
#
_entry.id   AF-A0A534QGF1-F1
#
_cell.length_a   1.000
_cell.length_b   1.000
_cell.length_c   1.000
_cell.angle_alpha   90.00
_cell.angle_beta   90.00
_cell.angle_gamma   90.00
#
_symmetry.space_group_name_H-M   'P 1'
#
loop_
_entity.id
_entity.type
_entity.pdbx_description
1 polymer ?
#
loop_
_entity_poly.entity_id
_entity_poly.type
_entity_poly.pdbx_seq_one_letter_code
_entity_poly.pdbx_strand_id
1 'polypeptide(L)'
;MSRFATLLVTALLVLLAPARSSALYHLAHISEVMSGITGDPTVQFVEIRMDSGFQNFVGNTRLTAFDCTGTTATVLLTIPPPATMAGQVPNQGAGRHWIMGTSMLAAATTPSVTPDFTMTAGIPTACGMVCWGGPADPMTLTSKDPSTWSASDPDNYIDCVAYGPYTGPQRTVCAATPPASGTPGGGTFSLTRNTNSCNDFPLACPTPTNNGPPMGAEVMGTFGPCTPPTTTTSTTTTTTTTVTSTTLTFGGDDTGCVPDTKGHLKCGDGLGKAFGNALRAVIKCHQKQAHAAFAGTPADDEPCEDGTGTGKSAREKLDAAIAKLAVMCSAQQLSAVTTEETTLFASQSNPASLDAQNGNVYCDGATSVDPGGDDAGTVDAAAADAKNKLKCADTVGLELGKLAAAVIKCHQKAADARFALKPFDEEACEETDPIKHKAAHDKYNAAMDKLDLKGICTQTCLSRTNRDALGVNVVSQIEAANEVAYPCP
;
A
#
# COMPACT_ATOMS: atom_id res chain seq x y z
N MET A 1 -4.77 -44.22 -23.29
CA MET A 1 -5.42 -42.90 -23.12
C MET A 1 -4.30 -41.88 -23.05
N SER A 2 -4.25 -40.97 -24.03
CA SER A 2 -3.05 -40.18 -24.36
C SER A 2 -2.72 -39.17 -23.27
N ARG A 3 -1.43 -38.99 -22.96
CA ARG A 3 -0.90 -37.95 -22.05
C ARG A 3 -1.37 -36.54 -22.42
N PHE A 4 -1.73 -36.31 -23.68
CA PHE A 4 -2.36 -35.09 -24.16
C PHE A 4 -3.77 -34.86 -23.59
N ALA A 5 -4.56 -35.91 -23.37
CA ALA A 5 -5.89 -35.77 -22.77
C ALA A 5 -5.81 -35.43 -21.28
N THR A 6 -4.77 -35.91 -20.58
CA THR A 6 -4.54 -35.58 -19.16
C THR A 6 -4.07 -34.13 -18.99
N LEU A 7 -3.18 -33.64 -19.86
CA LEU A 7 -2.71 -32.25 -19.89
C LEU A 7 -3.83 -31.25 -20.25
N LEU A 8 -4.72 -31.60 -21.18
CA LEU A 8 -5.85 -30.75 -21.54
C LEU A 8 -6.87 -30.64 -20.38
N VAL A 9 -7.10 -31.74 -19.65
CA VAL A 9 -8.03 -31.77 -18.50
C VAL A 9 -7.46 -31.03 -17.30
N THR A 10 -6.15 -31.10 -17.02
CA THR A 10 -5.53 -30.28 -15.96
C THR A 10 -5.46 -28.80 -16.33
N ALA A 11 -5.19 -28.44 -17.59
CA ALA A 11 -5.24 -27.04 -18.04
C ALA A 11 -6.67 -26.47 -17.96
N LEU A 12 -7.71 -27.26 -18.29
CA LEU A 12 -9.10 -26.86 -18.12
C LEU A 12 -9.52 -26.75 -16.65
N LEU A 13 -9.00 -27.60 -15.75
CA LEU A 13 -9.28 -27.52 -14.31
C LEU A 13 -8.60 -26.31 -13.63
N VAL A 14 -7.44 -25.87 -14.11
CA VAL A 14 -6.78 -24.64 -13.61
C VAL A 14 -7.53 -23.37 -14.05
N LEU A 15 -8.14 -23.38 -15.23
CA LEU A 15 -9.05 -22.32 -15.70
C LEU A 15 -10.41 -22.29 -14.95
N LEU A 16 -10.71 -23.33 -14.18
CA LEU A 16 -11.90 -23.42 -13.31
C LEU A 16 -11.60 -23.08 -11.86
N ALA A 17 -10.36 -22.66 -11.53
CA ALA A 17 -10.09 -22.06 -10.24
C ALA A 17 -10.89 -20.75 -10.15
N PRO A 18 -11.79 -20.58 -9.17
CA PRO A 18 -12.53 -19.34 -9.03
C PRO A 18 -11.53 -18.20 -8.82
N ALA A 19 -11.43 -17.29 -9.80
CA ALA A 19 -10.80 -16.01 -9.58
C ALA A 19 -11.55 -15.35 -8.40
N ARG A 20 -10.82 -15.01 -7.33
CA ARG A 20 -11.41 -14.23 -6.24
C ARG A 20 -11.76 -12.87 -6.83
N SER A 21 -13.04 -12.67 -7.14
CA SER A 21 -13.55 -11.34 -7.47
C SER A 21 -13.32 -10.46 -6.24
N SER A 22 -12.46 -9.46 -6.40
CA SER A 22 -12.16 -8.49 -5.36
C SER A 22 -13.07 -7.28 -5.57
N ALA A 23 -13.69 -6.79 -4.50
CA ALA A 23 -14.61 -5.66 -4.59
C ALA A 23 -13.85 -4.37 -4.88
N LEU A 24 -14.46 -3.37 -5.51
CA LEU A 24 -13.78 -2.09 -5.84
C LEU A 24 -13.14 -1.36 -4.64
N TYR A 25 -13.58 -1.69 -3.42
CA TYR A 25 -13.13 -1.14 -2.14
C TYR A 25 -12.22 -2.10 -1.32
N HIS A 26 -11.65 -3.12 -1.95
CA HIS A 26 -10.85 -4.15 -1.25
C HIS A 26 -9.45 -3.69 -0.82
N LEU A 27 -8.95 -2.56 -1.33
CA LEU A 27 -7.72 -1.90 -0.88
C LEU A 27 -8.08 -0.78 0.09
N ALA A 28 -8.85 -1.13 1.13
CA ALA A 28 -9.23 -0.24 2.20
C ALA A 28 -9.36 -1.04 3.51
N HIS A 29 -9.05 -0.41 4.62
CA HIS A 29 -9.02 -1.08 5.93
C HIS A 29 -9.56 -0.17 7.04
N ILE A 30 -9.97 -0.76 8.15
CA ILE A 30 -10.36 -0.05 9.37
C ILE A 30 -9.11 0.62 9.95
N SER A 31 -9.06 1.96 9.97
CA SER A 31 -7.93 2.72 10.53
C SER A 31 -8.11 3.01 12.01
N GLU A 32 -9.34 3.22 12.45
CA GLU A 32 -9.63 3.64 13.83
C GLU A 32 -10.97 3.10 14.33
N VAL A 33 -11.02 2.68 15.60
CA VAL A 33 -12.25 2.23 16.27
C VAL A 33 -12.36 2.90 17.64
N MET A 34 -13.50 3.53 17.90
CA MET A 34 -13.84 4.08 19.22
C MET A 34 -15.28 3.72 19.60
N SER A 35 -15.48 3.26 20.84
CA SER A 35 -16.78 2.78 21.33
C SER A 35 -17.30 3.52 22.58
N GLY A 36 -16.79 4.72 22.81
CA GLY A 36 -17.31 5.66 23.81
C GLY A 36 -16.28 6.74 24.15
N ILE A 37 -16.72 7.93 24.54
CA ILE A 37 -15.87 9.05 24.97
C ILE A 37 -16.19 9.44 26.42
N THR A 38 -15.18 9.53 27.29
CA THR A 38 -15.31 9.92 28.70
C THR A 38 -16.40 9.17 29.48
N GLY A 39 -16.65 7.90 29.12
CA GLY A 39 -17.70 7.08 29.71
C GLY A 39 -19.10 7.26 29.10
N ASP A 40 -19.25 8.12 28.08
CA ASP A 40 -20.44 8.21 27.23
C ASP A 40 -20.37 7.18 26.09
N PRO A 41 -21.14 6.08 26.15
CA PRO A 41 -21.14 5.04 25.12
C PRO A 41 -21.94 5.44 23.87
N THR A 42 -22.59 6.61 23.86
CA THR A 42 -23.41 7.06 22.73
C THR A 42 -22.59 7.68 21.60
N VAL A 43 -21.32 8.01 21.85
CA VAL A 43 -20.36 8.50 20.86
C VAL A 43 -19.46 7.34 20.44
N GLN A 44 -19.74 6.78 19.28
CA GLN A 44 -18.94 5.70 18.68
C GLN A 44 -18.63 6.03 17.22
N PHE A 45 -17.50 5.52 16.73
CA PHE A 45 -17.15 5.56 15.32
C PHE A 45 -16.21 4.43 14.91
N VAL A 46 -16.23 4.15 13.61
CA VAL A 46 -15.29 3.29 12.89
C VAL A 46 -14.86 4.05 11.66
N GLU A 47 -13.57 4.28 11.55
CA GLU A 47 -12.95 4.97 10.42
C GLU A 47 -12.31 3.95 9.48
N ILE A 48 -12.43 4.23 8.18
CA ILE A 48 -11.84 3.43 7.12
C ILE A 48 -10.84 4.31 6.37
N ARG A 49 -9.64 3.79 6.15
CA ARG A 49 -8.64 4.37 5.25
C ARG A 49 -8.69 3.66 3.90
N MET A 50 -8.64 4.44 2.82
CA MET A 50 -8.48 3.97 1.45
C MET A 50 -6.98 3.86 1.15
N ASP A 51 -6.49 2.67 0.81
CA ASP A 51 -5.07 2.43 0.51
C ASP A 51 -4.73 2.74 -0.95
N SER A 52 -5.74 2.97 -1.78
CA SER A 52 -5.58 3.27 -3.21
C SER A 52 -6.67 4.23 -3.69
N GLY A 53 -6.55 4.69 -4.94
CA GLY A 53 -7.65 5.34 -5.64
C GLY A 53 -8.83 4.38 -5.84
N PHE A 54 -10.01 4.95 -6.16
CA PHE A 54 -11.23 4.21 -6.51
C PHE A 54 -11.85 3.33 -5.41
N GLN A 55 -11.42 3.46 -4.15
CA GLN A 55 -11.96 2.70 -3.01
C GLN A 55 -13.25 3.29 -2.43
N ASN A 56 -13.79 4.34 -3.06
CA ASN A 56 -14.95 5.09 -2.57
C ASN A 56 -16.31 4.45 -2.95
N PHE A 57 -16.29 3.30 -3.64
CA PHE A 57 -17.48 2.55 -4.08
C PHE A 57 -18.01 1.58 -3.02
N VAL A 58 -18.43 2.08 -1.85
CA VAL A 58 -18.72 1.28 -0.64
C VAL A 58 -20.18 0.87 -0.45
N GLY A 59 -21.04 1.14 -1.44
CA GLY A 59 -22.47 0.81 -1.38
C GLY A 59 -22.74 -0.67 -1.10
N ASN A 60 -23.82 -0.95 -0.36
CA ASN A 60 -24.17 -2.27 0.17
C ASN A 60 -23.18 -2.89 1.18
N THR A 61 -22.08 -2.23 1.55
CA THR A 61 -21.24 -2.77 2.65
C THR A 61 -21.96 -2.68 4.00
N ARG A 62 -21.53 -3.51 4.95
CA ARG A 62 -22.02 -3.49 6.32
C ARG A 62 -20.92 -3.12 7.30
N LEU A 63 -21.34 -2.53 8.41
CA LEU A 63 -20.59 -2.50 9.66
C LEU A 63 -21.27 -3.40 10.67
N THR A 64 -20.53 -4.37 11.21
CA THR A 64 -21.06 -5.36 12.14
C THR A 64 -20.17 -5.48 13.36
N ALA A 65 -20.78 -5.45 14.54
CA ALA A 65 -20.10 -5.67 15.80
C ALA A 65 -20.44 -7.07 16.36
N PHE A 66 -19.42 -7.75 16.85
CA PHE A 66 -19.49 -9.06 17.46
C PHE A 66 -19.28 -8.95 18.97
N ASP A 67 -20.04 -9.71 19.75
CA ASP A 67 -19.80 -9.85 21.18
C ASP A 67 -18.45 -10.54 21.47
N CYS A 68 -18.04 -10.59 22.74
CA CYS A 68 -16.73 -11.13 23.13
C CYS A 68 -16.49 -12.58 22.71
N THR A 69 -17.56 -13.36 22.50
CA THR A 69 -17.47 -14.77 22.10
C THR A 69 -17.74 -14.99 20.62
N GLY A 70 -18.01 -13.93 19.86
CA GLY A 70 -18.44 -14.00 18.45
C GLY A 70 -19.75 -14.75 18.23
N THR A 71 -20.55 -14.92 19.29
CA THR A 71 -21.83 -15.66 19.24
C THR A 71 -22.94 -14.79 18.68
N THR A 72 -22.92 -13.50 19.02
CA THR A 72 -23.86 -12.50 18.51
C THR A 72 -23.16 -11.57 17.56
N ALA A 73 -23.68 -11.42 16.34
CA ALA A 73 -23.26 -10.43 15.36
C ALA A 73 -24.39 -9.42 15.13
N THR A 74 -24.13 -8.15 15.43
CA THR A 74 -25.10 -7.06 15.32
C THR A 74 -24.71 -6.13 14.19
N VAL A 75 -25.54 -6.04 13.14
CA VAL A 75 -25.34 -5.08 12.05
C VAL A 75 -25.69 -3.68 12.56
N LEU A 76 -24.69 -2.81 12.65
CA LEU A 76 -24.82 -1.43 13.15
C LEU A 76 -25.17 -0.44 12.03
N LEU A 77 -24.78 -0.77 10.80
CA LEU A 77 -25.04 0.00 9.59
C LEU A 77 -25.04 -0.92 8.37
N THR A 78 -25.97 -0.67 7.44
CA THR A 78 -25.89 -1.11 6.06
C THR A 78 -25.87 0.14 5.18
N ILE A 79 -24.81 0.32 4.39
CA ILE A 79 -24.68 1.46 3.49
C ILE A 79 -25.73 1.34 2.36
N PRO A 80 -26.35 2.45 1.92
CA PRO A 80 -27.32 2.41 0.82
C PRO A 80 -26.79 1.74 -0.46
N PRO A 81 -27.69 1.30 -1.35
CA PRO A 81 -27.29 0.59 -2.56
C PRO A 81 -26.31 1.38 -3.44
N PRO A 82 -25.37 0.68 -4.11
CA PRO A 82 -24.31 1.32 -4.90
C PRO A 82 -24.83 2.08 -6.14
N ALA A 83 -26.07 1.83 -6.54
CA ALA A 83 -26.74 2.56 -7.63
C ALA A 83 -27.11 4.01 -7.27
N THR A 84 -26.91 4.43 -6.02
CA THR A 84 -27.22 5.78 -5.54
C THR A 84 -25.96 6.47 -5.05
N MET A 85 -25.87 7.79 -5.25
CA MET A 85 -24.75 8.58 -4.68
C MET A 85 -24.76 8.56 -3.15
N ALA A 86 -25.93 8.32 -2.52
CA ALA A 86 -26.05 8.14 -1.07
C ALA A 86 -25.41 6.84 -0.56
N GLY A 87 -25.06 5.90 -1.45
CA GLY A 87 -24.34 4.68 -1.12
C GLY A 87 -22.83 4.79 -1.31
N GLN A 88 -22.31 5.96 -1.69
CA GLN A 88 -20.90 6.13 -2.06
C GLN A 88 -20.24 7.22 -1.24
N VAL A 89 -18.92 7.10 -1.08
CA VAL A 89 -18.08 8.14 -0.50
C VAL A 89 -17.70 9.13 -1.61
N PRO A 90 -17.81 10.46 -1.38
CA PRO A 90 -17.72 11.43 -2.46
C PRO A 90 -16.29 11.63 -3.00
N ASN A 91 -15.27 11.52 -2.15
CA ASN A 91 -13.87 11.74 -2.52
C ASN A 91 -13.08 10.44 -2.48
N GLN A 92 -12.30 10.21 -3.54
CA GLN A 92 -11.35 9.11 -3.63
C GLN A 92 -9.91 9.60 -3.46
N GLY A 93 -9.01 8.68 -3.14
CA GLY A 93 -7.57 8.93 -3.07
C GLY A 93 -6.91 7.93 -2.14
N ALA A 94 -5.68 7.55 -2.43
CA ALA A 94 -4.86 6.82 -1.47
C ALA A 94 -4.66 7.68 -0.22
N GLY A 95 -4.64 7.05 0.95
CA GLY A 95 -4.50 7.70 2.25
C GLY A 95 -5.73 8.47 2.74
N ARG A 96 -6.81 8.53 1.96
CA ARG A 96 -8.03 9.23 2.39
C ARG A 96 -8.88 8.38 3.34
N HIS A 97 -9.55 9.06 4.25
CA HIS A 97 -10.41 8.51 5.27
C HIS A 97 -11.89 8.79 4.98
N TRP A 98 -12.74 7.93 5.52
CA TRP A 98 -14.15 8.17 5.66
C TRP A 98 -14.65 7.42 6.89
N ILE A 99 -15.75 7.90 7.47
CA ILE A 99 -16.13 7.51 8.84
C ILE A 99 -17.59 7.10 8.95
N MET A 100 -17.81 5.98 9.63
CA MET A 100 -19.12 5.53 10.10
C MET A 100 -19.23 5.90 11.57
N GLY A 101 -20.16 6.79 11.91
CA GLY A 101 -20.24 7.37 13.24
C GLY A 101 -21.66 7.44 13.76
N THR A 102 -21.83 7.40 15.07
CA THR A 102 -23.11 7.73 15.71
C THR A 102 -23.50 9.19 15.44
N SER A 103 -24.79 9.52 15.52
CA SER A 103 -25.28 10.89 15.32
C SER A 103 -24.71 11.91 16.31
N MET A 104 -24.18 11.45 17.45
CA MET A 104 -23.58 12.29 18.49
C MET A 104 -22.15 12.73 18.16
N LEU A 105 -21.47 12.12 17.18
CA LEU A 105 -20.05 12.37 16.88
C LEU A 105 -19.75 13.83 16.55
N ALA A 106 -20.60 14.48 15.74
CA ALA A 106 -20.40 15.85 15.30
C ALA A 106 -20.43 16.87 16.46
N ALA A 107 -21.26 16.60 17.48
CA ALA A 107 -21.37 17.44 18.66
C ALA A 107 -20.24 17.20 19.66
N ALA A 108 -19.61 16.02 19.63
CA ALA A 108 -18.54 15.63 20.54
C ALA A 108 -17.13 16.04 20.06
N THR A 109 -17.00 16.48 18.81
CA THR A 109 -15.71 16.78 18.17
C THR A 109 -15.52 18.27 17.89
N THR A 110 -14.27 18.72 17.95
CA THR A 110 -13.86 20.07 17.48
C THR A 110 -12.61 19.96 16.59
N PRO A 111 -12.65 20.43 15.33
CA PRO A 111 -13.85 20.88 14.60
C PRO A 111 -14.91 19.77 14.50
N SER A 112 -16.16 20.13 14.25
CA SER A 112 -17.26 19.16 14.18
C SER A 112 -17.11 18.22 13.00
N VAL A 113 -17.07 16.91 13.29
CA VAL A 113 -16.98 15.85 12.29
C VAL A 113 -18.35 15.21 12.09
N THR A 114 -19.01 15.54 10.98
CA THR A 114 -20.24 14.85 10.57
C THR A 114 -19.87 13.50 9.97
N PRO A 115 -20.45 12.37 10.44
CA PRO A 115 -20.19 11.07 9.83
C PRO A 115 -20.57 11.03 8.36
N ASP A 116 -19.74 10.36 7.54
CA ASP A 116 -20.08 10.09 6.13
C ASP A 116 -21.29 9.16 6.06
N PHE A 117 -21.36 8.20 7.00
CA PHE A 117 -22.54 7.38 7.23
C PHE A 117 -22.89 7.31 8.72
N THR A 118 -24.17 7.46 9.04
CA THR A 118 -24.63 7.39 10.43
C THR A 118 -24.93 5.94 10.82
N MET A 119 -24.27 5.43 11.86
CA MET A 119 -24.52 4.09 12.42
C MET A 119 -25.29 4.15 13.75
N THR A 120 -25.91 3.02 14.13
CA THR A 120 -26.47 2.86 15.48
C THR A 120 -25.35 2.52 16.47
N ALA A 121 -25.43 3.06 17.70
CA ALA A 121 -24.50 2.66 18.76
C ALA A 121 -24.69 1.17 19.11
N GLY A 122 -23.58 0.48 19.37
CA GLY A 122 -23.60 -0.96 19.67
C GLY A 122 -22.25 -1.65 19.63
N ILE A 123 -21.14 -0.92 19.45
CA ILE A 123 -19.79 -1.49 19.54
C ILE A 123 -19.49 -1.84 20.99
N PRO A 124 -19.16 -3.10 21.33
CA PRO A 124 -18.81 -3.49 22.70
C PRO A 124 -17.59 -2.73 23.22
N THR A 125 -17.64 -2.32 24.49
CA THR A 125 -16.60 -1.47 25.09
C THR A 125 -15.41 -2.23 25.68
N ALA A 126 -15.63 -3.47 26.13
CA ALA A 126 -14.64 -4.26 26.86
C ALA A 126 -13.96 -5.37 26.04
N CYS A 127 -14.69 -5.98 25.11
CA CYS A 127 -14.16 -6.99 24.17
C CYS A 127 -15.15 -7.18 23.04
N GLY A 128 -14.63 -7.61 21.89
CA GLY A 128 -15.46 -7.86 20.73
C GLY A 128 -14.62 -7.87 19.46
N MET A 129 -15.32 -7.88 18.35
CA MET A 129 -14.72 -7.66 17.04
C MET A 129 -15.63 -6.74 16.23
N VAL A 130 -15.04 -5.82 15.47
CA VAL A 130 -15.77 -4.98 14.52
C VAL A 130 -15.32 -5.37 13.12
N CYS A 131 -16.25 -5.60 12.21
CA CYS A 131 -15.97 -5.93 10.82
C CYS A 131 -16.66 -4.96 9.87
N TRP A 132 -15.97 -4.61 8.80
CA TRP A 132 -16.49 -3.76 7.73
C TRP A 132 -16.30 -4.39 6.34
N GLY A 133 -17.27 -4.14 5.47
CA GLY A 133 -17.23 -4.48 4.06
C GLY A 133 -18.35 -5.43 3.65
N GLY A 134 -18.07 -6.23 2.63
CA GLY A 134 -18.97 -7.26 2.12
C GLY A 134 -18.34 -7.98 0.92
N PRO A 135 -18.86 -9.15 0.54
CA PRO A 135 -18.34 -9.92 -0.57
C PRO A 135 -18.64 -9.22 -1.90
N ALA A 136 -17.71 -9.33 -2.85
CA ALA A 136 -17.85 -8.73 -4.18
C ALA A 136 -18.91 -9.43 -5.03
N ASP A 137 -19.78 -8.67 -5.67
CA ASP A 137 -20.61 -9.16 -6.76
C ASP A 137 -19.72 -9.37 -8.00
N PRO A 138 -19.72 -10.57 -8.60
CA PRO A 138 -18.79 -10.89 -9.69
C PRO A 138 -19.08 -10.12 -10.98
N MET A 139 -20.26 -9.51 -11.13
CA MET A 139 -20.65 -8.78 -12.34
C MET A 139 -20.40 -7.28 -12.19
N THR A 140 -20.67 -6.71 -11.01
CA THR A 140 -20.55 -5.26 -10.79
C THR A 140 -19.28 -4.86 -10.05
N LEU A 141 -18.57 -5.82 -9.44
CA LEU A 141 -17.42 -5.62 -8.55
C LEU A 141 -17.75 -4.74 -7.32
N THR A 142 -19.01 -4.41 -7.08
CA THR A 142 -19.50 -3.74 -5.87
C THR A 142 -19.88 -4.77 -4.81
N SER A 143 -20.30 -4.34 -3.62
CA SER A 143 -20.78 -5.29 -2.61
C SER A 143 -22.06 -5.99 -3.08
N LYS A 144 -22.14 -7.31 -2.87
CA LYS A 144 -23.37 -8.10 -3.09
C LYS A 144 -24.52 -7.55 -2.26
N ASP A 145 -25.75 -7.82 -2.71
CA ASP A 145 -26.94 -7.54 -1.89
C ASP A 145 -26.76 -8.12 -0.47
N PRO A 146 -26.84 -7.29 0.58
CA PRO A 146 -26.62 -7.71 1.97
C PRO A 146 -27.54 -8.84 2.45
N SER A 147 -28.70 -9.01 1.82
CA SER A 147 -29.64 -10.11 2.13
C SER A 147 -29.16 -11.49 1.67
N THR A 148 -28.11 -11.55 0.84
CA THR A 148 -27.64 -12.78 0.19
C THR A 148 -26.45 -13.44 0.88
N TRP A 149 -25.88 -12.82 1.92
CA TRP A 149 -24.72 -13.32 2.64
C TRP A 149 -24.84 -13.09 4.16
N SER A 150 -24.16 -13.93 4.95
CA SER A 150 -24.30 -13.92 6.40
C SER A 150 -23.47 -12.82 7.03
N ALA A 151 -24.11 -11.96 7.83
CA ALA A 151 -23.43 -10.96 8.62
C ALA A 151 -22.62 -11.56 9.79
N SER A 152 -22.90 -12.83 10.18
CA SER A 152 -22.22 -13.50 11.29
C SER A 152 -20.92 -14.21 10.89
N ASP A 153 -20.56 -14.20 9.61
CA ASP A 153 -19.38 -14.86 9.10
C ASP A 153 -18.30 -13.80 8.79
N PRO A 154 -17.21 -13.74 9.57
CA PRO A 154 -16.15 -12.74 9.41
C PRO A 154 -15.49 -12.76 8.02
N ASP A 155 -15.43 -13.91 7.34
CA ASP A 155 -14.76 -14.01 6.04
C ASP A 155 -15.53 -13.33 4.90
N ASN A 156 -16.79 -12.94 5.13
CA ASN A 156 -17.54 -12.11 4.18
C ASN A 156 -17.12 -10.63 4.18
N TYR A 157 -16.33 -10.20 5.16
CA TYR A 157 -15.92 -8.81 5.32
C TYR A 157 -14.52 -8.57 4.73
N ILE A 158 -14.26 -7.32 4.38
CA ILE A 158 -12.94 -6.89 3.86
C ILE A 158 -11.95 -6.82 5.01
N ASP A 159 -12.37 -6.26 6.14
CA ASP A 159 -11.52 -6.07 7.29
C ASP A 159 -12.27 -6.27 8.61
N CYS A 160 -11.55 -6.75 9.62
CA CYS A 160 -12.06 -7.00 10.96
C CYS A 160 -10.99 -6.69 12.01
N VAL A 161 -11.40 -6.10 13.12
CA VAL A 161 -10.53 -5.77 14.26
C VAL A 161 -11.08 -6.45 15.51
N ALA A 162 -10.38 -7.47 15.98
CA ALA A 162 -10.68 -8.13 17.26
C ALA A 162 -9.91 -7.46 18.40
N TYR A 163 -10.55 -7.27 19.56
CA TYR A 163 -9.95 -6.56 20.69
C TYR A 163 -10.41 -7.10 22.05
N GLY A 164 -9.59 -6.83 23.07
CA GLY A 164 -9.79 -7.33 24.43
C GLY A 164 -9.76 -8.87 24.49
N PRO A 165 -10.38 -9.49 25.50
CA PRO A 165 -10.49 -10.95 25.60
C PRO A 165 -11.49 -11.56 24.60
N TYR A 166 -11.45 -11.18 23.32
CA TYR A 166 -12.26 -11.79 22.27
C TYR A 166 -11.82 -13.24 22.02
N THR A 167 -12.78 -14.18 22.07
CA THR A 167 -12.54 -15.61 21.84
C THR A 167 -13.34 -16.18 20.68
N GLY A 168 -14.08 -15.33 19.97
CA GLY A 168 -14.90 -15.75 18.84
C GLY A 168 -14.09 -16.04 17.58
N PRO A 169 -14.75 -16.56 16.53
CA PRO A 169 -14.14 -16.73 15.21
C PRO A 169 -13.65 -15.39 14.67
N GLN A 170 -12.43 -15.36 14.13
CA GLN A 170 -11.91 -14.24 13.33
C GLN A 170 -11.96 -14.60 11.85
N ARG A 171 -11.63 -13.64 10.98
CA ARG A 171 -11.30 -13.94 9.57
C ARG A 171 -10.22 -15.00 9.51
N THR A 172 -10.30 -15.91 8.53
CA THR A 172 -9.35 -17.01 8.38
C THR A 172 -7.90 -16.50 8.26
N VAL A 173 -7.70 -15.38 7.55
CA VAL A 173 -6.38 -14.74 7.42
C VAL A 173 -5.83 -14.17 8.73
N CYS A 174 -6.70 -13.93 9.72
CA CYS A 174 -6.37 -13.37 11.03
C CYS A 174 -6.44 -14.39 12.16
N ALA A 175 -6.79 -15.65 11.88
CA ALA A 175 -7.07 -16.66 12.90
C ALA A 175 -5.87 -16.95 13.84
N ALA A 176 -4.64 -16.73 13.37
CA ALA A 176 -3.42 -16.89 14.17
C ALA A 176 -3.00 -15.60 14.90
N THR A 177 -3.64 -14.47 14.64
CA THR A 177 -3.30 -13.17 15.23
C THR A 177 -4.11 -12.96 16.51
N PRO A 178 -3.44 -12.73 17.66
CA PRO A 178 -4.14 -12.38 18.89
C PRO A 178 -4.99 -11.11 18.70
N PRO A 179 -6.14 -10.98 19.40
CA PRO A 179 -6.86 -9.70 19.48
C PRO A 179 -5.96 -8.58 20.01
N ALA A 180 -6.28 -7.34 19.65
CA ALA A 180 -5.62 -6.17 20.22
C ALA A 180 -5.81 -6.17 21.74
N SER A 181 -4.73 -5.87 22.49
CA SER A 181 -4.74 -5.89 23.95
C SER A 181 -5.52 -4.72 24.55
N GLY A 182 -5.57 -3.58 23.84
CA GLY A 182 -6.38 -2.42 24.19
C GLY A 182 -7.87 -2.62 23.91
N THR A 183 -8.70 -1.71 24.40
CA THR A 183 -10.14 -1.69 24.08
C THR A 183 -10.58 -0.29 23.63
N PRO A 184 -11.51 -0.18 22.68
CA PRO A 184 -11.96 1.12 22.15
C PRO A 184 -12.93 1.84 23.09
N GLY A 185 -13.30 1.21 24.22
CA GLY A 185 -14.30 1.71 25.17
C GLY A 185 -13.73 2.36 26.41
N GLY A 186 -12.41 2.57 26.48
CA GLY A 186 -11.75 3.21 27.62
C GLY A 186 -12.08 4.70 27.80
N GLY A 187 -12.79 5.32 26.83
CA GLY A 187 -13.28 6.68 26.93
C GLY A 187 -12.23 7.78 26.73
N THR A 188 -10.95 7.43 26.57
CA THR A 188 -9.87 8.42 26.40
C THR A 188 -9.09 8.19 25.13
N PHE A 189 -8.90 6.93 24.75
CA PHE A 189 -8.13 6.51 23.59
C PHE A 189 -9.01 5.66 22.69
N SER A 190 -8.71 5.69 21.39
CA SER A 190 -9.25 4.79 20.40
C SER A 190 -8.25 3.68 20.11
N LEU A 191 -8.72 2.61 19.48
CA LEU A 191 -7.86 1.65 18.81
C LEU A 191 -7.49 2.24 17.46
N THR A 192 -6.20 2.48 17.21
CA THR A 192 -5.72 3.01 15.93
C THR A 192 -4.78 2.01 15.30
N ARG A 193 -4.98 1.71 14.02
CA ARG A 193 -4.17 0.75 13.28
C ARG A 193 -2.74 1.28 13.14
N ASN A 194 -1.77 0.48 13.55
CA ASN A 194 -0.35 0.82 13.45
C ASN A 194 0.32 0.17 12.22
N THR A 195 -0.08 -1.06 11.89
CA THR A 195 0.32 -1.76 10.65
C THR A 195 -0.87 -2.45 10.01
N ASN A 196 -0.74 -2.86 8.74
CA ASN A 196 -1.75 -3.66 8.03
C ASN A 196 -1.87 -5.11 8.54
N SER A 197 -1.21 -5.44 9.65
CA SER A 197 -1.42 -6.69 10.39
C SER A 197 -2.83 -6.70 11.02
N CYS A 198 -3.49 -7.86 11.02
CA CYS A 198 -4.91 -8.00 11.39
C CYS A 198 -5.38 -7.22 12.63
N ASN A 199 -4.69 -7.34 13.77
CA ASN A 199 -5.10 -6.74 15.04
C ASN A 199 -4.00 -5.88 15.68
N ASP A 200 -3.10 -5.28 14.88
CA ASP A 200 -2.09 -4.33 15.39
C ASP A 200 -2.71 -2.95 15.63
N PHE A 201 -3.45 -2.85 16.73
CA PHE A 201 -4.16 -1.65 17.15
C PHE A 201 -3.74 -1.24 18.56
N PRO A 202 -2.67 -0.45 18.71
CA PRO A 202 -2.38 0.23 19.96
C PRO A 202 -3.48 1.25 20.32
N LEU A 203 -3.50 1.65 21.60
CA LEU A 203 -4.31 2.78 22.05
C LEU A 203 -3.63 4.09 21.65
N ALA A 204 -4.36 4.96 20.94
CA ALA A 204 -3.88 6.27 20.56
C ALA A 204 -4.93 7.35 20.83
N CYS A 205 -4.51 8.61 20.68
CA CYS A 205 -5.43 9.73 20.81
C CYS A 205 -6.40 9.72 19.63
N PRO A 206 -7.71 9.89 19.86
CA PRO A 206 -8.66 9.71 18.79
C PRO A 206 -8.61 10.84 17.77
N THR A 207 -8.65 10.47 16.48
CA THR A 207 -8.53 11.38 15.34
C THR A 207 -9.66 11.16 14.32
N PRO A 208 -10.94 11.22 14.74
CA PRO A 208 -12.05 10.94 13.84
C PRO A 208 -12.01 11.86 12.61
N THR A 209 -11.92 11.28 11.43
CA THR A 209 -11.74 11.99 10.17
C THR A 209 -12.81 11.58 9.16
N ASN A 210 -13.61 12.54 8.70
CA ASN A 210 -14.56 12.29 7.62
C ASN A 210 -13.96 12.60 6.24
N ASN A 211 -14.64 12.16 5.19
CA ASN A 211 -14.18 12.31 3.82
C ASN A 211 -14.29 13.75 3.27
N GLY A 212 -14.91 14.65 4.02
CA GLY A 212 -15.15 16.04 3.61
C GLY A 212 -16.28 16.21 2.57
N PRO A 213 -16.57 17.46 2.19
CA PRO A 213 -17.54 17.72 1.12
C PRO A 213 -17.01 17.22 -0.24
N PRO A 214 -17.86 17.02 -1.25
CA PRO A 214 -17.41 16.63 -2.59
C PRO A 214 -16.34 17.59 -3.14
N MET A 215 -15.23 17.01 -3.60
CA MET A 215 -13.99 17.69 -4.03
C MET A 215 -13.29 18.51 -2.94
N GLY A 216 -13.59 18.24 -1.67
CA GLY A 216 -13.07 18.94 -0.49
C GLY A 216 -11.94 18.22 0.23
N ALA A 217 -11.39 18.92 1.22
CA ALA A 217 -10.46 18.35 2.20
C ALA A 217 -11.23 17.59 3.29
N GLU A 218 -10.56 16.62 3.89
CA GLU A 218 -11.06 15.87 5.05
C GLU A 218 -11.25 16.78 6.25
N VAL A 219 -12.22 16.44 7.12
CA VAL A 219 -12.39 17.12 8.40
C VAL A 219 -11.99 16.16 9.50
N MET A 220 -10.83 16.41 10.08
CA MET A 220 -10.33 15.72 11.27
C MET A 220 -10.76 16.48 12.52
N GLY A 221 -11.43 15.79 13.43
CA GLY A 221 -11.86 16.30 14.73
C GLY A 221 -10.98 15.80 15.86
N THR A 222 -11.13 16.44 17.02
CA THR A 222 -10.55 15.96 18.28
C THR A 222 -11.62 15.99 19.37
N PHE A 223 -11.47 15.17 20.41
CA PHE A 223 -12.30 15.24 21.62
C PHE A 223 -11.68 16.13 22.71
N GLY A 224 -10.70 16.96 22.34
CA GLY A 224 -9.92 17.78 23.26
C GLY A 224 -8.49 17.24 23.50
N PRO A 225 -7.76 17.79 24.48
CA PRO A 225 -6.39 17.40 24.77
C PRO A 225 -6.29 15.92 25.14
N CYS A 226 -5.38 15.21 24.48
CA CYS A 226 -5.12 13.81 24.74
C CYS A 226 -3.61 13.57 24.78
N THR A 227 -3.15 12.68 25.66
CA THR A 227 -1.75 12.29 25.78
C THR A 227 -1.69 10.77 25.84
N PRO A 228 -1.07 10.08 24.86
CA PRO A 228 -1.04 8.62 24.81
C PRO A 228 -0.42 8.01 26.09
N PRO A 229 -0.87 6.81 26.52
CA PRO A 229 -0.32 6.17 27.71
C PRO A 229 1.12 5.72 27.44
N THR A 230 2.06 6.17 28.27
CA THR A 230 3.46 5.71 28.23
C THR A 230 3.55 4.33 28.91
N THR A 231 3.79 3.28 28.15
CA THR A 231 3.85 1.91 28.71
C THR A 231 5.11 1.72 29.56
N THR A 232 4.96 1.78 30.88
CA THR A 232 5.99 1.37 31.86
C THR A 232 6.07 -0.16 31.92
N THR A 233 7.06 -0.75 31.27
CA THR A 233 7.41 -2.16 31.47
C THR A 233 8.57 -2.27 32.47
N SER A 234 8.28 -2.78 33.67
CA SER A 234 9.27 -3.10 34.69
C SER A 234 10.13 -4.28 34.24
N THR A 235 11.42 -4.06 33.99
CA THR A 235 12.42 -5.12 33.93
C THR A 235 13.65 -4.73 34.73
N THR A 236 14.05 -5.64 35.60
CA THR A 236 15.05 -5.47 36.66
C THR A 236 16.44 -5.11 36.12
N THR A 237 17.02 -4.09 36.73
CA THR A 237 18.40 -3.58 36.75
C THR A 237 19.48 -4.41 36.03
N THR A 238 20.05 -3.86 34.95
CA THR A 238 21.50 -3.78 34.76
C THR A 238 21.82 -2.47 34.04
N THR A 239 22.71 -1.69 34.65
CA THR A 239 23.08 -0.32 34.33
C THR A 239 23.54 -0.15 32.88
N THR A 240 22.77 0.53 32.04
CA THR A 240 23.29 1.31 30.90
C THR A 240 22.28 2.43 30.59
N THR A 241 22.82 3.63 30.40
CA THR A 241 22.12 4.89 30.17
C THR A 241 21.24 4.81 28.91
N THR A 242 19.91 4.76 29.06
CA THR A 242 18.98 4.82 27.91
C THR A 242 18.39 6.23 27.80
N VAL A 243 18.78 6.89 26.72
CA VAL A 243 18.22 8.16 26.26
C VAL A 243 16.83 7.87 25.71
N THR A 244 15.82 8.60 26.16
CA THR A 244 14.45 8.60 25.62
C THR A 244 14.51 8.95 24.13
N SER A 245 14.32 7.97 23.24
CA SER A 245 14.15 8.22 21.81
C SER A 245 12.65 8.32 21.52
N THR A 246 12.16 9.55 21.40
CA THR A 246 10.88 9.84 20.72
C THR A 246 11.02 9.44 19.26
N THR A 247 10.37 8.35 18.85
CA THR A 247 10.28 7.94 17.45
C THR A 247 9.44 8.97 16.69
N LEU A 248 10.10 9.79 15.87
CA LEU A 248 9.44 10.78 15.01
C LEU A 248 9.11 10.08 13.69
N THR A 249 7.84 9.99 13.31
CA THR A 249 7.42 9.42 12.02
C THR A 249 7.73 10.37 10.86
N PHE A 250 7.85 9.84 9.63
CA PHE A 250 7.92 10.68 8.43
C PHE A 250 6.59 11.38 8.12
N GLY A 251 5.43 10.90 8.61
CA GLY A 251 4.15 11.57 8.32
C GLY A 251 3.85 11.68 6.81
N GLY A 252 2.69 12.23 6.45
CA GLY A 252 2.26 12.22 5.04
C GLY A 252 1.86 10.81 4.57
N ASP A 253 2.13 10.52 3.31
CA ASP A 253 1.99 9.20 2.66
C ASP A 253 3.26 8.33 2.73
N ASP A 254 4.40 8.91 3.12
CA ASP A 254 5.65 8.21 3.41
C ASP A 254 5.57 7.28 4.64
N THR A 255 5.80 5.98 4.43
CA THR A 255 5.91 5.02 5.53
C THR A 255 7.23 5.18 6.30
N GLY A 256 7.30 4.70 7.55
CA GLY A 256 8.55 4.64 8.32
C GLY A 256 8.80 5.80 9.30
N CYS A 257 9.97 5.75 9.93
CA CYS A 257 10.36 6.63 11.03
C CYS A 257 11.73 7.28 10.82
N VAL A 258 11.86 8.52 11.29
CA VAL A 258 13.13 9.24 11.34
C VAL A 258 14.13 8.40 12.16
N PRO A 259 15.31 8.10 11.60
CA PRO A 259 16.30 7.26 12.28
C PRO A 259 16.70 7.81 13.65
N ASP A 260 16.86 6.94 14.62
CA ASP A 260 17.27 7.25 16.00
C ASP A 260 18.76 7.58 16.14
N THR A 261 19.60 7.14 15.18
CA THR A 261 21.03 7.42 15.17
C THR A 261 21.52 7.90 13.80
N LYS A 262 22.62 8.67 13.82
CA LYS A 262 23.32 9.07 12.59
C LYS A 262 23.88 7.88 11.81
N GLY A 263 24.12 6.75 12.48
CA GLY A 263 24.52 5.50 11.83
C GLY A 263 23.38 4.93 10.99
N HIS A 264 22.20 4.79 11.60
CA HIS A 264 21.00 4.27 10.95
C HIS A 264 20.51 5.20 9.83
N LEU A 265 20.63 6.53 9.98
CA LEU A 265 20.36 7.48 8.89
C LEU A 265 21.26 7.24 7.68
N LYS A 266 22.58 7.15 7.90
CA LYS A 266 23.53 6.86 6.82
C LYS A 266 23.32 5.49 6.19
N CYS A 267 22.91 4.50 6.99
CA CYS A 267 22.50 3.21 6.48
C CYS A 267 21.30 3.36 5.53
N GLY A 268 20.20 3.99 5.99
CA GLY A 268 18.99 4.18 5.19
C GLY A 268 19.26 4.94 3.89
N ASP A 269 20.04 6.02 3.94
CA ASP A 269 20.48 6.75 2.73
C ASP A 269 21.28 5.86 1.78
N GLY A 270 22.18 5.05 2.34
CA GLY A 270 22.99 4.11 1.59
C GLY A 270 22.13 3.03 0.91
N LEU A 271 21.17 2.46 1.64
CA LEU A 271 20.27 1.40 1.18
C LEU A 271 19.33 1.92 0.09
N GLY A 272 18.64 3.04 0.33
CA GLY A 272 17.78 3.65 -0.69
C GLY A 272 18.55 3.97 -1.96
N LYS A 273 19.77 4.52 -1.85
CA LYS A 273 20.62 4.76 -3.02
C LYS A 273 21.02 3.47 -3.74
N ALA A 274 21.27 2.38 -3.01
CA ALA A 274 21.60 1.08 -3.59
C ALA A 274 20.40 0.52 -4.38
N PHE A 275 19.19 0.53 -3.81
CA PHE A 275 17.97 0.15 -4.51
C PHE A 275 17.70 1.00 -5.76
N GLY A 276 17.79 2.33 -5.65
CA GLY A 276 17.64 3.20 -6.82
C GLY A 276 18.68 2.93 -7.92
N ASN A 277 19.84 2.37 -7.60
CA ASN A 277 20.81 1.89 -8.60
C ASN A 277 20.44 0.51 -9.17
N ALA A 278 19.97 -0.41 -8.32
CA ALA A 278 19.53 -1.75 -8.71
C ALA A 278 18.35 -1.67 -9.69
N LEU A 279 17.30 -0.90 -9.36
CA LEU A 279 16.13 -0.67 -10.23
C LEU A 279 16.55 -0.20 -11.64
N ARG A 280 17.45 0.78 -11.72
CA ARG A 280 17.97 1.28 -13.01
C ARG A 280 18.90 0.29 -13.73
N ALA A 281 19.51 -0.64 -13.00
CA ALA A 281 20.34 -1.67 -13.60
C ALA A 281 19.44 -2.73 -14.25
N VAL A 282 18.42 -3.20 -13.52
CA VAL A 282 17.39 -4.14 -14.01
C VAL A 282 16.66 -3.59 -15.23
N ILE A 283 16.17 -2.35 -15.18
CA ILE A 283 15.54 -1.70 -16.36
C ILE A 283 16.45 -1.71 -17.60
N LYS A 284 17.77 -1.65 -17.43
CA LYS A 284 18.72 -1.73 -18.55
C LYS A 284 18.99 -3.16 -19.01
N CYS A 285 18.81 -4.15 -18.13
CA CYS A 285 18.83 -5.56 -18.47
C CYS A 285 17.60 -5.87 -19.33
N HIS A 286 16.40 -5.65 -18.80
CA HIS A 286 15.13 -5.68 -19.54
C HIS A 286 15.15 -4.97 -20.89
N GLN A 287 15.77 -3.78 -20.97
CA GLN A 287 15.94 -3.09 -22.25
C GLN A 287 16.77 -3.89 -23.26
N LYS A 288 17.89 -4.48 -22.84
CA LYS A 288 18.70 -5.31 -23.75
C LYS A 288 17.95 -6.56 -24.17
N GLN A 289 17.23 -7.18 -23.24
CA GLN A 289 16.40 -8.35 -23.51
C GLN A 289 15.33 -8.03 -24.56
N ALA A 290 14.59 -6.92 -24.39
CA ALA A 290 13.62 -6.46 -25.36
C ALA A 290 14.23 -6.18 -26.74
N HIS A 291 15.44 -5.60 -26.79
CA HIS A 291 16.18 -5.39 -28.05
C HIS A 291 16.60 -6.70 -28.70
N ALA A 292 17.02 -7.69 -27.92
CA ALA A 292 17.40 -9.01 -28.39
C ALA A 292 16.19 -9.76 -28.97
N ALA A 293 15.05 -9.73 -28.26
CA ALA A 293 13.79 -10.26 -28.74
C ALA A 293 13.32 -9.56 -30.02
N PHE A 294 13.42 -8.22 -30.07
CA PHE A 294 13.09 -7.42 -31.25
C PHE A 294 13.97 -7.76 -32.45
N ALA A 295 15.24 -8.11 -32.23
CA ALA A 295 16.17 -8.54 -33.27
C ALA A 295 15.97 -10.00 -33.71
N GLY A 296 15.03 -10.73 -33.09
CA GLY A 296 14.77 -12.15 -33.38
C GLY A 296 15.73 -13.12 -32.70
N THR A 297 16.50 -12.65 -31.71
CA THR A 297 17.41 -13.45 -30.89
C THR A 297 17.12 -13.26 -29.41
N PRO A 298 15.90 -13.54 -28.93
CA PRO A 298 15.58 -13.41 -27.52
C PRO A 298 16.54 -14.26 -26.70
N ALA A 299 16.99 -13.69 -25.58
CA ALA A 299 17.93 -14.31 -24.67
C ALA A 299 17.47 -14.02 -23.25
N ASP A 300 17.67 -15.00 -22.39
CA ASP A 300 17.52 -14.88 -20.95
C ASP A 300 18.58 -13.88 -20.42
N ASP A 301 18.13 -12.84 -19.68
CA ASP A 301 19.00 -11.80 -19.09
C ASP A 301 19.20 -11.98 -17.58
N GLU A 302 18.84 -13.13 -17.02
CA GLU A 302 19.15 -13.54 -15.64
C GLU A 302 20.63 -13.30 -15.24
N PRO A 303 21.64 -13.51 -16.12
CA PRO A 303 23.02 -13.15 -15.81
C PRO A 303 23.28 -11.65 -15.59
N CYS A 304 22.43 -10.77 -16.11
CA CYS A 304 22.48 -9.33 -15.90
C CYS A 304 21.79 -8.89 -14.61
N GLU A 305 20.74 -9.62 -14.19
CA GLU A 305 19.90 -9.27 -13.04
C GLU A 305 20.36 -9.96 -11.77
N ASP A 306 20.31 -11.28 -11.74
CA ASP A 306 20.65 -12.16 -10.62
C ASP A 306 22.13 -12.54 -10.62
N GLY A 307 22.71 -12.73 -11.81
CA GLY A 307 24.14 -12.90 -11.98
C GLY A 307 24.63 -14.34 -12.04
N THR A 308 25.95 -14.47 -12.05
CA THR A 308 26.67 -15.75 -12.27
C THR A 308 27.86 -15.94 -11.32
N GLY A 309 27.95 -15.10 -10.28
CA GLY A 309 29.08 -15.06 -9.34
C GLY A 309 30.22 -14.13 -9.80
N THR A 310 29.96 -13.14 -10.67
CA THR A 310 31.00 -12.24 -11.21
C THR A 310 31.01 -10.84 -10.58
N GLY A 311 30.05 -10.54 -9.71
CA GLY A 311 29.92 -9.24 -9.04
C GLY A 311 29.44 -8.11 -9.95
N LYS A 312 28.82 -8.44 -11.08
CA LYS A 312 28.45 -7.48 -12.14
C LYS A 312 26.95 -7.37 -12.35
N SER A 313 26.14 -8.30 -11.86
CA SER A 313 24.69 -8.23 -11.99
C SER A 313 24.10 -7.10 -11.14
N ALA A 314 22.81 -6.79 -11.34
CA ALA A 314 22.10 -5.80 -10.55
C ALA A 314 22.04 -6.22 -9.07
N ARG A 315 21.68 -7.47 -8.81
CA ARG A 315 21.58 -8.05 -7.47
C ARG A 315 22.92 -8.18 -6.77
N GLU A 316 23.94 -8.72 -7.43
CA GLU A 316 25.28 -8.85 -6.83
C GLU A 316 25.86 -7.47 -6.40
N LYS A 317 25.53 -6.41 -7.13
CA LYS A 317 25.93 -5.04 -6.76
C LYS A 317 25.12 -4.49 -5.58
N LEU A 318 23.84 -4.85 -5.49
CA LEU A 318 22.98 -4.51 -4.36
C LEU A 318 23.48 -5.24 -3.10
N ASP A 319 23.68 -6.55 -3.17
CA ASP A 319 24.28 -7.38 -2.12
C ASP A 319 25.59 -6.79 -1.60
N ALA A 320 26.51 -6.44 -2.51
CA ALA A 320 27.79 -5.83 -2.14
C ALA A 320 27.62 -4.47 -1.44
N ALA A 321 26.60 -3.69 -1.81
CA ALA A 321 26.27 -2.44 -1.14
C ALA A 321 25.66 -2.68 0.25
N ILE A 322 24.73 -3.62 0.38
CA ILE A 322 24.11 -4.02 1.65
C ILE A 322 25.19 -4.52 2.61
N ALA A 323 26.04 -5.43 2.19
CA ALA A 323 27.14 -5.97 3.00
C ALA A 323 28.10 -4.87 3.50
N LYS A 324 28.37 -3.86 2.67
CA LYS A 324 29.20 -2.70 3.04
C LYS A 324 28.51 -1.80 4.06
N LEU A 325 27.19 -1.66 4.00
CA LEU A 325 26.39 -0.81 4.88
C LEU A 325 26.03 -1.49 6.20
N ALA A 326 26.01 -2.83 6.24
CA ALA A 326 25.56 -3.61 7.39
C ALA A 326 26.23 -3.25 8.72
N VAL A 327 27.48 -2.78 8.71
CA VAL A 327 28.21 -2.33 9.90
C VAL A 327 27.60 -1.12 10.62
N MET A 328 26.71 -0.38 9.95
CA MET A 328 26.04 0.81 10.49
C MET A 328 24.51 0.76 10.44
N CYS A 329 23.95 -0.38 10.01
CA CYS A 329 22.51 -0.61 9.92
C CYS A 329 21.96 -1.25 11.20
N SER A 330 20.70 -0.98 11.53
CA SER A 330 19.98 -1.73 12.54
C SER A 330 19.62 -3.14 12.03
N ALA A 331 19.27 -4.06 12.94
CA ALA A 331 18.80 -5.38 12.58
C ALA A 331 17.49 -5.32 11.76
N GLN A 332 16.61 -4.36 12.09
CA GLN A 332 15.36 -4.09 11.38
C GLN A 332 15.63 -3.61 9.95
N GLN A 333 16.57 -2.67 9.75
CA GLN A 333 16.96 -2.20 8.42
C GLN A 333 17.50 -3.35 7.56
N LEU A 334 18.32 -4.22 8.16
CA LEU A 334 18.86 -5.39 7.46
C LEU A 334 17.81 -6.46 7.16
N SER A 335 16.83 -6.65 8.03
CA SER A 335 15.71 -7.56 7.75
C SER A 335 14.83 -7.02 6.63
N ALA A 336 14.45 -5.75 6.69
CA ALA A 336 13.57 -5.12 5.72
C ALA A 336 14.20 -5.08 4.32
N VAL A 337 15.48 -4.69 4.22
CA VAL A 337 16.20 -4.66 2.93
C VAL A 337 16.28 -6.05 2.28
N THR A 338 16.50 -7.11 3.06
CA THR A 338 16.55 -8.49 2.53
C THR A 338 15.19 -8.97 2.04
N THR A 339 14.10 -8.61 2.73
CA THR A 339 12.73 -8.91 2.28
C THR A 339 12.39 -8.16 0.99
N GLU A 340 12.73 -6.88 0.91
CA GLU A 340 12.48 -6.06 -0.27
C GLU A 340 13.31 -6.53 -1.46
N GLU A 341 14.59 -6.84 -1.26
CA GLU A 341 15.42 -7.43 -2.31
C GLU A 341 14.83 -8.74 -2.84
N THR A 342 14.39 -9.63 -1.94
CA THR A 342 13.75 -10.90 -2.34
C THR A 342 12.47 -10.67 -3.15
N THR A 343 11.74 -9.59 -2.86
CA THR A 343 10.50 -9.25 -3.56
C THR A 343 10.79 -8.66 -4.94
N LEU A 344 11.75 -7.72 -5.03
CA LEU A 344 12.09 -7.04 -6.28
C LEU A 344 12.75 -7.98 -7.30
N PHE A 345 13.56 -8.93 -6.84
CA PHE A 345 14.23 -9.94 -7.66
C PHE A 345 13.51 -11.30 -7.65
N ALA A 346 12.21 -11.32 -7.39
CA ALA A 346 11.40 -12.52 -7.60
C ALA A 346 10.99 -12.65 -9.08
N SER A 347 10.67 -13.86 -9.52
CA SER A 347 10.17 -14.08 -10.88
C SER A 347 8.87 -13.31 -11.19
N GLN A 348 8.50 -13.20 -12.47
CA GLN A 348 7.22 -12.60 -12.92
C GLN A 348 5.94 -13.12 -12.24
N SER A 349 6.01 -14.24 -11.51
CA SER A 349 4.88 -14.74 -10.73
C SER A 349 4.52 -13.85 -9.54
N ASN A 350 5.47 -13.02 -9.07
CA ASN A 350 5.23 -12.01 -8.05
C ASN A 350 4.93 -10.67 -8.73
N PRO A 351 3.72 -10.12 -8.64
CA PRO A 351 3.35 -8.88 -9.33
C PRO A 351 4.15 -7.65 -8.86
N ALA A 352 4.79 -7.71 -7.69
CA ALA A 352 5.64 -6.64 -7.18
C ALA A 352 7.08 -6.70 -7.74
N SER A 353 7.51 -7.82 -8.34
CA SER A 353 8.86 -7.96 -8.84
C SER A 353 9.13 -7.14 -10.08
N LEU A 354 10.41 -6.84 -10.33
CA LEU A 354 10.80 -6.07 -11.49
C LEU A 354 10.55 -6.83 -12.78
N ASP A 355 10.73 -8.14 -12.76
CA ASP A 355 10.45 -9.05 -13.87
C ASP A 355 8.96 -9.02 -14.26
N ALA A 356 8.05 -9.01 -13.28
CA ALA A 356 6.62 -8.85 -13.56
C ALA A 356 6.29 -7.46 -14.10
N GLN A 357 6.88 -6.43 -13.50
CA GLN A 357 6.64 -5.04 -13.88
C GLN A 357 7.20 -4.70 -15.27
N ASN A 358 8.18 -5.47 -15.77
CA ASN A 358 8.72 -5.34 -17.12
C ASN A 358 7.62 -5.41 -18.20
N GLY A 359 6.61 -6.27 -17.96
CA GLY A 359 5.44 -6.42 -18.82
C GLY A 359 4.53 -5.20 -18.90
N ASN A 360 4.69 -4.22 -18.01
CA ASN A 360 3.99 -2.93 -18.09
C ASN A 360 4.66 -1.97 -19.09
N VAL A 361 5.95 -2.16 -19.38
CA VAL A 361 6.76 -1.33 -20.28
C VAL A 361 6.86 -1.97 -21.66
N TYR A 362 7.25 -3.24 -21.72
CA TYR A 362 7.27 -4.03 -22.95
C TYR A 362 5.97 -4.84 -23.02
N CYS A 363 4.93 -4.23 -23.58
CA CYS A 363 3.56 -4.70 -23.47
C CYS A 363 2.84 -4.86 -24.82
N ASP A 364 3.58 -4.86 -25.93
CA ASP A 364 3.00 -4.80 -27.28
C ASP A 364 3.43 -5.98 -28.15
N GLY A 365 2.54 -6.45 -29.02
CA GLY A 365 2.83 -7.61 -29.87
C GLY A 365 2.84 -8.95 -29.14
N ALA A 366 3.33 -9.98 -29.82
CA ALA A 366 3.28 -11.37 -29.37
C ALA A 366 4.67 -12.01 -29.17
N THR A 367 5.75 -11.31 -29.51
CA THR A 367 7.10 -11.83 -29.31
C THR A 367 7.48 -11.61 -27.85
N SER A 368 7.51 -12.69 -27.05
CA SER A 368 7.99 -12.61 -25.67
C SER A 368 9.40 -12.03 -25.62
N VAL A 369 9.65 -11.13 -24.66
CA VAL A 369 11.01 -10.64 -24.38
C VAL A 369 11.88 -11.79 -23.85
N ASP A 370 11.26 -12.72 -23.14
CA ASP A 370 11.89 -13.91 -22.58
C ASP A 370 11.05 -15.18 -22.84
N PRO A 371 11.24 -15.86 -23.97
CA PRO A 371 10.56 -17.11 -24.29
C PRO A 371 11.18 -18.29 -23.50
N GLY A 372 11.01 -18.31 -22.19
CA GLY A 372 11.41 -19.47 -21.36
C GLY A 372 11.96 -19.15 -19.98
N GLY A 373 12.27 -17.88 -19.69
CA GLY A 373 12.62 -17.44 -18.34
C GLY A 373 11.48 -16.68 -17.66
N ASP A 374 11.85 -15.88 -16.67
CA ASP A 374 10.98 -15.26 -15.69
C ASP A 374 10.69 -13.78 -15.92
N ASP A 375 11.16 -13.18 -17.01
CA ASP A 375 10.79 -11.81 -17.36
C ASP A 375 9.45 -11.70 -18.09
N ALA A 376 8.55 -10.85 -17.59
CA ALA A 376 7.30 -10.55 -18.27
C ALA A 376 7.52 -9.55 -19.41
N GLY A 377 6.78 -9.71 -20.51
CA GLY A 377 6.64 -8.69 -21.53
C GLY A 377 6.70 -9.20 -22.95
N THR A 378 6.24 -8.36 -23.87
CA THR A 378 6.24 -8.62 -25.31
C THR A 378 6.66 -7.39 -26.11
N VAL A 379 7.24 -7.66 -27.29
CA VAL A 379 7.54 -6.67 -28.32
C VAL A 379 6.86 -6.99 -29.65
N ASP A 380 6.50 -5.94 -30.39
CA ASP A 380 5.95 -6.04 -31.74
C ASP A 380 7.04 -5.73 -32.77
N ALA A 381 7.80 -6.75 -33.16
CA ALA A 381 8.82 -6.61 -34.20
C ALA A 381 8.24 -6.55 -35.63
N ALA A 382 6.95 -6.85 -35.81
CA ALA A 382 6.30 -6.97 -37.11
C ALA A 382 5.54 -5.71 -37.54
N ALA A 383 5.19 -4.82 -36.60
CA ALA A 383 4.53 -3.55 -36.92
C ALA A 383 5.35 -2.67 -37.87
N ALA A 384 4.65 -1.90 -38.71
CA ALA A 384 5.27 -0.95 -39.63
C ALA A 384 6.11 0.13 -38.91
N ASP A 385 5.71 0.48 -37.68
CA ASP A 385 6.35 1.45 -36.79
C ASP A 385 7.05 0.80 -35.58
N ALA A 386 7.36 -0.50 -35.65
CA ALA A 386 7.97 -1.31 -34.60
C ALA A 386 9.16 -0.63 -33.88
N LYS A 387 10.06 0.03 -34.62
CA LYS A 387 11.21 0.76 -34.05
C LYS A 387 10.80 1.96 -33.19
N ASN A 388 9.73 2.66 -33.56
CA ASN A 388 9.20 3.78 -32.78
C ASN A 388 8.56 3.27 -31.49
N LYS A 389 7.80 2.18 -31.58
CA LYS A 389 7.17 1.53 -30.42
C LYS A 389 8.20 1.05 -29.40
N LEU A 390 9.25 0.37 -29.84
CA LEU A 390 10.36 -0.06 -28.97
C LEU A 390 11.05 1.15 -28.32
N LYS A 391 11.33 2.20 -29.09
CA LYS A 391 11.93 3.44 -28.56
C LYS A 391 11.03 4.15 -27.54
N CYS A 392 9.72 4.09 -27.73
CA CYS A 392 8.77 4.58 -26.73
C CYS A 392 8.92 3.78 -25.43
N ALA A 393 8.81 2.46 -25.48
CA ALA A 393 8.94 1.57 -24.31
C ALA A 393 10.26 1.81 -23.56
N ASP A 394 11.39 1.82 -24.27
CA ASP A 394 12.71 2.13 -23.71
C ASP A 394 12.73 3.47 -22.96
N THR A 395 12.14 4.51 -23.57
CA THR A 395 12.13 5.83 -22.94
C THR A 395 11.25 5.82 -21.69
N VAL A 396 10.09 5.15 -21.74
CA VAL A 396 9.20 5.01 -20.58
C VAL A 396 9.92 4.30 -19.44
N GLY A 397 10.49 3.11 -19.68
CA GLY A 397 11.23 2.37 -18.66
C GLY A 397 12.38 3.18 -18.05
N LEU A 398 13.18 3.85 -18.89
CA LEU A 398 14.28 4.69 -18.41
C LEU A 398 13.82 5.89 -17.57
N GLU A 399 12.69 6.52 -17.91
CA GLU A 399 12.14 7.63 -17.12
C GLU A 399 11.47 7.14 -15.83
N LEU A 400 10.82 5.97 -15.81
CA LEU A 400 10.32 5.33 -14.57
C LEU A 400 11.47 5.02 -13.60
N GLY A 401 12.58 4.47 -14.09
CA GLY A 401 13.77 4.24 -13.25
C GLY A 401 14.43 5.52 -12.74
N LYS A 402 14.28 6.64 -13.45
CA LYS A 402 14.72 7.96 -12.96
C LYS A 402 13.75 8.53 -11.92
N LEU A 403 12.45 8.34 -12.12
CA LEU A 403 11.39 8.72 -11.19
C LEU A 403 11.58 8.03 -9.85
N ALA A 404 11.63 6.69 -9.84
CA ALA A 404 11.82 5.91 -8.61
C ALA A 404 13.04 6.39 -7.80
N ALA A 405 14.19 6.56 -8.46
CA ALA A 405 15.40 7.02 -7.78
C ALA A 405 15.39 8.51 -7.39
N ALA A 406 14.54 9.33 -8.00
CA ALA A 406 14.33 10.72 -7.60
C ALA A 406 13.43 10.80 -6.37
N VAL A 407 12.36 10.00 -6.30
CA VAL A 407 11.47 9.85 -5.14
C VAL A 407 12.24 9.32 -3.93
N ILE A 408 12.99 8.22 -4.07
CA ILE A 408 13.90 7.71 -3.02
C ILE A 408 14.84 8.82 -2.50
N LYS A 409 15.32 9.70 -3.39
CA LYS A 409 16.22 10.80 -3.00
C LYS A 409 15.48 11.93 -2.27
N CYS A 410 14.19 12.10 -2.51
CA CYS A 410 13.36 13.00 -1.75
C CYS A 410 13.11 12.45 -0.34
N HIS A 411 12.79 11.17 -0.19
CA HIS A 411 12.74 10.52 1.13
C HIS A 411 14.06 10.66 1.91
N GLN A 412 15.22 10.48 1.26
CA GLN A 412 16.52 10.72 1.89
C GLN A 412 16.67 12.15 2.43
N LYS A 413 16.24 13.15 1.66
CA LYS A 413 16.28 14.54 2.12
C LYS A 413 15.29 14.80 3.24
N ALA A 414 14.11 14.18 3.19
CA ALA A 414 13.12 14.24 4.26
C ALA A 414 13.71 13.63 5.55
N ALA A 415 14.37 12.47 5.44
CA ALA A 415 15.08 11.80 6.53
C ALA A 415 16.14 12.72 7.15
N ASP A 416 17.04 13.26 6.31
CA ASP A 416 18.10 14.17 6.68
C ASP A 416 17.56 15.44 7.37
N ALA A 417 16.53 16.05 6.80
CA ALA A 417 15.95 17.27 7.30
C ALA A 417 15.26 17.05 8.63
N ARG A 418 14.43 16.00 8.75
CA ARG A 418 13.72 15.66 9.98
C ARG A 418 14.66 15.22 11.09
N PHE A 419 15.70 14.44 10.76
CA PHE A 419 16.77 14.10 11.71
C PHE A 419 17.50 15.36 12.22
N ALA A 420 17.63 16.38 11.36
CA ALA A 420 18.19 17.68 11.72
C ALA A 420 17.17 18.67 12.31
N LEU A 421 15.91 18.25 12.54
CA LEU A 421 14.79 19.09 12.99
C LEU A 421 14.56 20.32 12.09
N LYS A 422 14.69 20.14 10.78
CA LYS A 422 14.46 21.16 9.76
C LYS A 422 13.20 20.84 8.96
N PRO A 423 12.45 21.87 8.53
CA PRO A 423 11.35 21.66 7.61
C PRO A 423 11.88 21.17 6.26
N PHE A 424 11.12 20.26 5.66
CA PHE A 424 11.26 19.80 4.29
C PHE A 424 9.84 19.64 3.74
N ASP A 425 9.69 19.88 2.46
CA ASP A 425 8.43 19.73 1.73
C ASP A 425 8.65 18.57 0.76
N GLU A 426 8.33 17.37 1.23
CA GLU A 426 8.47 16.11 0.50
C GLU A 426 7.59 16.08 -0.75
N GLU A 427 6.34 16.52 -0.63
CA GLU A 427 5.36 16.62 -1.71
C GLU A 427 5.85 17.50 -2.86
N ALA A 428 6.45 18.65 -2.54
CA ALA A 428 7.06 19.52 -3.54
C ALA A 428 8.35 18.92 -4.15
N CYS A 429 8.98 17.94 -3.50
CA CYS A 429 10.12 17.22 -4.05
C CYS A 429 9.68 16.08 -4.97
N GLU A 430 8.57 15.41 -4.66
CA GLU A 430 8.16 14.13 -5.23
C GLU A 430 7.10 14.29 -6.30
N GLU A 431 5.98 14.92 -5.97
CA GLU A 431 4.83 15.00 -6.85
C GLU A 431 4.83 16.29 -7.68
N THR A 432 4.67 17.43 -7.03
CA THR A 432 4.39 18.70 -7.71
C THR A 432 5.10 19.88 -7.06
N ASP A 433 6.02 20.52 -7.79
CA ASP A 433 6.59 21.81 -7.39
C ASP A 433 5.89 22.92 -8.19
N PRO A 434 4.88 23.62 -7.62
CA PRO A 434 4.10 24.62 -8.35
C PRO A 434 4.92 25.85 -8.76
N ILE A 435 6.14 26.00 -8.25
CA ILE A 435 6.99 27.16 -8.50
C ILE A 435 8.04 26.84 -9.56
N LYS A 436 8.71 25.69 -9.45
CA LYS A 436 9.85 25.34 -10.31
C LYS A 436 9.54 24.24 -11.32
N HIS A 437 8.45 23.49 -11.13
CA HIS A 437 8.12 22.28 -11.89
C HIS A 437 9.31 21.32 -11.95
N LYS A 438 9.91 21.09 -10.78
CA LYS A 438 11.12 20.29 -10.60
C LYS A 438 10.91 19.12 -9.64
N ALA A 439 9.68 18.82 -9.27
CA ALA A 439 9.37 17.57 -8.56
C ALA A 439 9.76 16.35 -9.40
N ALA A 440 9.86 15.18 -8.77
CA ALA A 440 10.24 13.95 -9.44
C ALA A 440 9.20 13.57 -10.52
N HIS A 441 7.93 13.59 -10.16
CA HIS A 441 6.81 13.26 -11.04
C HIS A 441 6.59 14.33 -12.12
N ASP A 442 6.71 15.63 -11.80
CA ASP A 442 6.74 16.72 -12.80
C ASP A 442 7.75 16.44 -13.94
N LYS A 443 8.96 15.99 -13.60
CA LYS A 443 10.00 15.68 -14.59
C LYS A 443 9.66 14.47 -15.44
N TYR A 444 9.04 13.45 -14.84
CA TYR A 444 8.54 12.29 -15.57
C TYR A 444 7.45 12.72 -16.57
N ASN A 445 6.46 13.50 -16.12
CA ASN A 445 5.38 14.02 -16.96
C ASN A 445 5.91 14.88 -18.12
N ALA A 446 6.89 15.74 -17.85
CA ALA A 446 7.56 16.51 -18.90
C ALA A 446 8.33 15.65 -19.91
N ALA A 447 8.78 14.44 -19.52
CA ALA A 447 9.36 13.48 -20.44
C ALA A 447 8.28 12.75 -21.26
N MET A 448 7.12 12.46 -20.66
CA MET A 448 5.96 11.90 -21.36
C MET A 448 5.38 12.86 -22.40
N ASP A 449 5.34 14.16 -22.10
CA ASP A 449 4.97 15.21 -23.07
C ASP A 449 5.89 15.21 -24.29
N LYS A 450 7.20 15.03 -24.07
CA LYS A 450 8.18 14.95 -25.17
C LYS A 450 8.01 13.69 -26.01
N LEU A 451 7.46 12.61 -25.45
CA LEU A 451 7.12 11.41 -26.21
C LEU A 451 5.88 11.64 -27.08
N ASP A 452 4.87 12.34 -26.56
CA ASP A 452 3.68 12.72 -27.33
C ASP A 452 4.03 13.63 -28.50
N LEU A 453 4.87 14.64 -28.26
CA LEU A 453 5.35 15.53 -29.33
C LEU A 453 6.12 14.80 -30.44
N LYS A 454 6.73 13.65 -30.13
CA LYS A 454 7.42 12.81 -31.12
C LYS A 454 6.48 11.87 -31.85
N GLY A 455 5.28 11.59 -31.32
CA GLY A 455 4.31 10.67 -31.91
C GLY A 455 4.83 9.24 -32.09
N ILE A 456 5.76 8.79 -31.23
CA ILE A 456 6.39 7.46 -31.37
C ILE A 456 5.72 6.37 -30.52
N CYS A 457 4.87 6.77 -29.57
CA CYS A 457 4.12 5.87 -28.70
C CYS A 457 2.75 5.57 -29.31
N THR A 458 2.69 4.61 -30.22
CA THR A 458 1.46 4.23 -30.94
C THR A 458 0.79 2.99 -30.38
N GLN A 459 1.48 2.24 -29.52
CA GLN A 459 0.92 1.08 -28.82
C GLN A 459 -0.12 1.50 -27.77
N THR A 460 -1.27 0.81 -27.74
CA THR A 460 -2.36 1.10 -26.80
C THR A 460 -1.93 0.94 -25.34
N CYS A 461 -1.09 -0.06 -25.07
CA CYS A 461 -0.62 -0.36 -23.72
C CYS A 461 0.27 0.74 -23.12
N LEU A 462 0.94 1.57 -23.94
CA LEU A 462 1.65 2.79 -23.52
C LEU A 462 0.97 4.06 -24.05
N SER A 463 -0.36 4.10 -24.06
CA SER A 463 -1.11 5.35 -24.24
C SER A 463 -0.69 6.40 -23.20
N ARG A 464 -0.97 7.69 -23.44
CA ARG A 464 -0.62 8.74 -22.48
C ARG A 464 -1.19 8.45 -21.09
N THR A 465 -2.47 8.09 -21.01
CA THR A 465 -3.14 7.71 -19.76
C THR A 465 -2.42 6.57 -19.04
N ASN A 466 -1.98 5.53 -19.77
CA ASN A 466 -1.28 4.41 -19.15
C ASN A 466 0.11 4.80 -18.65
N ARG A 467 0.85 5.64 -19.40
CA ARG A 467 2.15 6.14 -18.94
C ARG A 467 2.01 6.99 -17.68
N ASP A 468 1.02 7.88 -17.63
CA ASP A 468 0.75 8.68 -16.43
C ASP A 468 0.41 7.76 -15.23
N ALA A 469 -0.39 6.72 -15.44
CA ALA A 469 -0.69 5.72 -14.41
C ALA A 469 0.55 4.95 -13.93
N LEU A 470 1.49 4.61 -14.83
CA LEU A 470 2.76 4.00 -14.44
C LEU A 470 3.62 4.94 -13.59
N GLY A 471 3.63 6.24 -13.91
CA GLY A 471 4.30 7.25 -13.11
C GLY A 471 3.76 7.29 -11.67
N VAL A 472 2.44 7.40 -11.52
CA VAL A 472 1.76 7.39 -10.21
C VAL A 472 2.04 6.09 -9.45
N ASN A 473 1.90 4.93 -10.11
CA ASN A 473 2.14 3.65 -9.45
C ASN A 473 3.56 3.51 -8.91
N VAL A 474 4.57 4.02 -9.64
CA VAL A 474 5.97 4.00 -9.18
C VAL A 474 6.17 4.92 -7.97
N VAL A 475 5.52 6.09 -7.95
CA VAL A 475 5.58 7.00 -6.79
C VAL A 475 5.00 6.30 -5.56
N SER A 476 3.77 5.80 -5.64
CA SER A 476 3.11 5.12 -4.53
C SER A 476 3.81 3.83 -4.06
N GLN A 477 4.41 3.06 -4.97
CA GLN A 477 5.19 1.88 -4.58
C GLN A 477 6.43 2.27 -3.77
N ILE A 478 7.09 3.37 -4.13
CA ILE A 478 8.29 3.84 -3.45
C ILE A 478 7.96 4.48 -2.10
N GLU A 479 6.89 5.27 -2.00
CA GLU A 479 6.35 5.82 -0.74
C GLU A 479 6.04 4.71 0.27
N ALA A 480 5.31 3.67 -0.19
CA ALA A 480 5.00 2.51 0.62
C ALA A 480 6.27 1.77 1.09
N ALA A 481 7.31 1.72 0.26
CA ALA A 481 8.58 1.08 0.56
C ALA A 481 9.55 1.95 1.38
N ASN A 482 9.18 3.18 1.78
CA ASN A 482 10.09 4.06 2.51
C ASN A 482 10.56 3.46 3.85
N GLU A 483 9.66 2.75 4.53
CA GLU A 483 9.95 2.00 5.75
C GLU A 483 11.04 0.93 5.59
N VAL A 484 11.35 0.47 4.37
CA VAL A 484 12.45 -0.47 4.13
C VAL A 484 13.80 0.16 4.50
N ALA A 485 14.02 1.41 4.08
CA ALA A 485 15.23 2.15 4.39
C ALA A 485 15.20 2.77 5.79
N TYR A 486 14.00 3.16 6.26
CA TYR A 486 13.77 3.87 7.52
C TYR A 486 12.69 3.20 8.38
N PRO A 487 12.91 1.96 8.85
CA PRO A 487 11.93 1.25 9.66
C PRO A 487 11.79 1.90 11.04
N CYS A 488 10.59 1.82 11.61
CA CYS A 488 10.35 2.23 12.97
C CYS A 488 11.01 1.24 13.97
N PRO A 489 11.76 1.75 14.98
CA PRO A 489 12.49 0.93 15.95
C PRO A 489 11.69 -0.11 16.72
#